data_AF-A0A0K2H3W6-F1
#
_entry.id   AF-A0A0K2H3W6-F1
#
_cell.length_a   1.000
_cell.length_b   1.000
_cell.length_c   1.000
_cell.angle_alpha   90.00
_cell.angle_beta   90.00
_cell.angle_gamma   90.00
#
_symmetry.space_group_name_H-M   'P 1'
#
loop_
_entity.id
_entity.type
_entity.pdbx_description
1 polymer ?
#
loop_
_entity_poly.entity_id
_entity_poly.type
_entity_poly.pdbx_seq_one_letter_code
_entity_poly.pdbx_strand_id
1 'polypeptide(L)'
;MTIVHFDFQSIIGQSSQGTVYVAASTTRGSFSAPGVVTTSQRMPLPLVDGKATSPNLDPGECVIELESEGVYHRWVINLPTDGEHSLADLEEMTAEYAPAIVTRVMLAEQAVHEARDRTEAAAAKIPEFEQAVKTTTDAATTVEGLTRRAEAAADGSEMSAEDSAAARTASESARDESRSARDVGTSARDEVLQLAAQVLSDRSAAEDAARSAEATAKREATEAVARLVDGAPEHLDTLAEIAATLADHEDAAGALTQVVAGKAPLQHDHEIGEIRSLPGVLEGKAAAVHTHSISQIESLQAKFDSIADELANRARGNFDFVVATEPPAPGTPLTQVTVITEVPAP
;
A
#
# COMPACT_ATOMS: atom_id res chain seq x y z
N MET A 1 -8.21 -22.15 -17.72
CA MET A 1 -7.86 -23.42 -17.04
C MET A 1 -7.10 -23.02 -15.80
N THR A 2 -7.60 -23.39 -14.62
CA THR A 2 -7.06 -22.94 -13.33
C THR A 2 -6.48 -24.14 -12.60
N ILE A 3 -5.18 -24.10 -12.29
CA ILE A 3 -4.45 -25.17 -11.59
C ILE A 3 -3.92 -24.60 -10.28
N VAL A 4 -4.04 -25.38 -9.20
CA VAL A 4 -3.56 -25.00 -7.88
C VAL A 4 -2.47 -25.95 -7.42
N HIS A 5 -1.35 -25.39 -6.99
CA HIS A 5 -0.23 -26.10 -6.38
C HIS A 5 -0.29 -25.99 -4.87
N PHE A 6 -0.16 -27.13 -4.21
CA PHE A 6 -0.18 -27.26 -2.75
C PHE A 6 1.22 -27.64 -2.28
N ASP A 7 1.72 -26.98 -1.24
CA ASP A 7 3.01 -27.27 -0.60
C ASP A 7 2.86 -27.10 0.92
N PHE A 8 2.98 -28.20 1.65
CA PHE A 8 2.79 -28.25 3.10
C PHE A 8 4.02 -28.80 3.79
N GLN A 9 4.48 -28.05 4.79
CA GLN A 9 5.64 -28.40 5.62
C GLN A 9 5.31 -28.18 7.10
N SER A 10 5.97 -28.96 7.95
CA SER A 10 5.96 -28.74 9.40
C SER A 10 6.79 -27.50 9.77
N ILE A 11 6.64 -27.02 11.01
CA ILE A 11 7.41 -25.87 11.53
C ILE A 11 8.93 -26.07 11.51
N ILE A 12 9.40 -27.32 11.41
CA ILE A 12 10.82 -27.68 11.29
C ILE A 12 11.25 -27.93 9.84
N GLY A 13 10.39 -27.64 8.85
CA GLY A 13 10.67 -27.75 7.42
C GLY A 13 10.60 -29.16 6.84
N GLN A 14 9.94 -30.11 7.53
CA GLN A 14 9.72 -31.45 6.99
C GLN A 14 8.41 -31.52 6.21
N SER A 15 8.41 -32.21 5.08
CA SER A 15 7.23 -32.46 4.25
C SER A 15 6.10 -33.14 5.03
N SER A 16 4.92 -32.53 5.03
CA SER A 16 3.72 -33.07 5.67
C SER A 16 3.14 -34.25 4.87
N GLN A 17 2.57 -35.23 5.58
CA GLN A 17 1.94 -36.41 4.96
C GLN A 17 0.42 -36.37 5.17
N GLY A 18 -0.35 -36.43 4.09
CA GLY A 18 -1.80 -36.27 4.17
C GLY A 18 -2.50 -36.27 2.82
N THR A 19 -3.78 -35.91 2.84
CA THR A 19 -4.60 -35.73 1.63
C THR A 19 -5.23 -34.34 1.65
N VAL A 20 -5.18 -33.67 0.51
CA VAL A 20 -5.90 -32.43 0.26
C VAL A 20 -7.19 -32.75 -0.48
N TYR A 21 -8.30 -32.19 -0.03
CA TYR A 21 -9.58 -32.31 -0.70
C TYR A 21 -9.96 -30.97 -1.33
N VAL A 22 -10.44 -31.01 -2.57
CA VAL A 22 -10.95 -29.83 -3.27
C VAL A 22 -12.40 -30.05 -3.65
N ALA A 23 -13.27 -29.10 -3.35
CA ALA A 23 -14.70 -29.14 -3.68
C ALA A 23 -15.25 -27.73 -3.98
N ALA A 24 -16.39 -27.64 -4.66
CA ALA A 24 -17.12 -26.37 -4.76
C ALA A 24 -17.84 -26.05 -3.44
N SER A 25 -17.87 -24.77 -3.07
CA SER A 25 -18.58 -24.28 -1.88
C SER A 25 -20.10 -24.27 -2.05
N THR A 26 -20.56 -23.95 -3.26
CA THR A 26 -21.97 -23.82 -3.64
C THR A 26 -22.21 -24.45 -5.00
N THR A 27 -23.45 -24.89 -5.22
CA THR A 27 -23.88 -25.41 -6.52
C THR A 27 -24.07 -24.23 -7.47
N ARG A 28 -23.29 -24.16 -8.54
CA ARG A 28 -23.25 -23.01 -9.47
C ARG A 28 -23.15 -23.45 -10.92
N GLY A 29 -23.53 -22.58 -11.85
CA GLY A 29 -23.24 -22.80 -13.28
C GLY A 29 -21.73 -22.97 -13.50
N SER A 30 -21.34 -23.96 -14.30
CA SER A 30 -19.93 -24.14 -14.65
C SER A 30 -19.48 -23.04 -15.60
N PHE A 31 -18.29 -22.50 -15.34
CA PHE A 31 -17.68 -21.49 -16.17
C PHE A 31 -16.92 -22.11 -17.37
N SER A 32 -16.37 -23.31 -17.18
CA SER A 32 -15.48 -23.98 -18.13
C SER A 32 -16.18 -24.97 -19.05
N ALA A 33 -17.43 -25.36 -18.75
CA ALA A 33 -18.21 -26.32 -19.53
C ALA A 33 -19.73 -26.07 -19.41
N PRO A 34 -20.54 -26.55 -20.36
CA PRO A 34 -22.00 -26.55 -20.21
C PRO A 34 -22.42 -27.46 -19.04
N GLY A 35 -23.05 -26.91 -18.01
CA GLY A 35 -23.53 -27.67 -16.86
C GLY A 35 -23.46 -26.90 -15.54
N VAL A 36 -23.54 -27.64 -14.43
CA VAL A 36 -23.55 -27.10 -13.06
C VAL A 36 -22.44 -27.80 -12.27
N VAL A 37 -21.60 -27.03 -11.58
CA VAL A 37 -20.66 -27.52 -10.58
C VAL A 37 -21.43 -27.77 -9.29
N THR A 38 -21.32 -28.98 -8.72
CA THR A 38 -22.07 -29.38 -7.52
C THR A 38 -21.15 -29.50 -6.31
N THR A 39 -21.71 -29.30 -5.11
CA THR A 39 -20.98 -29.40 -3.83
C THR A 39 -20.76 -30.83 -3.34
N SER A 40 -21.39 -31.82 -3.99
CA SER A 40 -21.47 -33.19 -3.48
C SER A 40 -20.18 -34.00 -3.64
N GLN A 41 -19.24 -33.56 -4.49
CA GLN A 41 -18.03 -34.31 -4.81
C GLN A 41 -16.79 -33.61 -4.25
N ARG A 42 -16.12 -34.26 -3.29
CA ARG A 42 -14.78 -33.86 -2.82
C ARG A 42 -13.73 -34.65 -3.58
N MET A 43 -12.82 -33.96 -4.24
CA MET A 43 -11.75 -34.60 -4.99
C MET A 43 -10.52 -34.78 -4.09
N PRO A 44 -10.09 -36.02 -3.79
CA PRO A 44 -8.89 -36.28 -3.02
C PRO A 44 -7.62 -36.10 -3.87
N LEU A 45 -6.65 -35.40 -3.31
CA LEU A 45 -5.32 -35.17 -3.86
C LEU A 45 -4.29 -35.58 -2.79
N PRO A 46 -3.76 -36.82 -2.82
CA PRO A 46 -2.77 -37.27 -1.84
C PRO A 46 -1.48 -36.46 -1.97
N LEU A 47 -0.89 -36.10 -0.84
CA LEU A 47 0.40 -35.40 -0.80
C LEU A 47 1.53 -36.37 -1.12
N VAL A 48 2.46 -35.93 -1.96
CA VAL A 48 3.74 -36.60 -2.24
C VAL A 48 4.84 -35.61 -1.87
N ASP A 49 5.68 -35.95 -0.90
CA ASP A 49 6.70 -35.07 -0.33
C ASP A 49 6.16 -33.70 0.13
N GLY A 50 4.94 -33.68 0.70
CA GLY A 50 4.28 -32.46 1.17
C GLY A 50 3.57 -31.69 0.06
N LYS A 51 3.61 -32.16 -1.19
CA LYS A 51 3.09 -31.45 -2.35
C LYS A 51 1.94 -32.17 -3.03
N ALA A 52 1.01 -31.40 -3.57
CA ALA A 52 -0.01 -31.89 -4.49
C ALA A 52 -0.28 -30.84 -5.58
N THR A 53 -0.88 -31.27 -6.68
CA THR A 53 -1.30 -30.35 -7.75
C THR A 53 -2.69 -30.76 -8.20
N SER A 54 -3.60 -29.79 -8.26
CA SER A 54 -4.95 -30.04 -8.74
C SER A 54 -4.95 -30.31 -10.25
N PRO A 55 -5.93 -31.06 -10.77
CA PRO A 55 -6.28 -30.96 -12.18
C PRO A 55 -6.85 -29.57 -12.49
N ASN A 56 -7.26 -29.36 -13.74
CA ASN A 56 -7.95 -28.14 -14.14
C ASN A 56 -9.28 -27.98 -13.38
N LEU A 57 -9.35 -26.95 -12.53
CA LEU A 57 -10.50 -26.60 -11.73
C LEU A 57 -11.37 -25.56 -12.44
N ASP A 58 -12.67 -25.59 -12.16
CA ASP A 58 -13.60 -24.55 -12.61
C ASP A 58 -13.44 -23.29 -11.74
N PRO A 59 -13.25 -22.10 -12.34
CA PRO A 59 -13.14 -20.84 -11.60
C PRO A 59 -14.31 -20.57 -10.63
N GLY A 60 -14.04 -19.74 -9.62
CA GLY A 60 -15.00 -19.36 -8.58
C GLY A 60 -14.74 -20.01 -7.22
N GLU A 61 -15.66 -19.81 -6.28
CA GLU A 61 -15.46 -20.20 -4.88
C GLU A 61 -15.35 -21.72 -4.69
N CYS A 62 -14.28 -22.14 -4.02
CA CYS A 62 -13.99 -23.53 -3.70
C CYS A 62 -13.60 -23.67 -2.22
N VAL A 63 -13.72 -24.90 -1.74
CA VAL A 63 -13.27 -25.32 -0.41
C VAL A 63 -12.09 -26.24 -0.60
N ILE A 64 -11.00 -25.93 0.11
CA ILE A 64 -9.79 -26.75 0.17
C ILE A 64 -9.67 -27.25 1.60
N GLU A 65 -9.53 -28.55 1.79
CA GLU A 65 -9.41 -29.17 3.11
C GLU A 65 -8.11 -29.98 3.17
N LEU A 66 -7.27 -29.75 4.17
CA LEU A 66 -6.09 -30.58 4.44
C LEU A 66 -6.40 -31.52 5.60
N GLU A 67 -6.19 -32.81 5.37
CA GLU A 67 -6.14 -33.83 6.42
C GLU A 67 -4.73 -34.43 6.44
N SER A 68 -3.94 -34.04 7.45
CA SER A 68 -2.53 -34.44 7.59
C SER A 68 -2.23 -34.78 9.04
N GLU A 69 -1.78 -36.00 9.31
CA GLU A 69 -1.30 -36.44 10.63
C GLU A 69 -2.25 -36.11 11.81
N GLY A 70 -3.57 -36.17 11.58
CA GLY A 70 -4.60 -35.86 12.58
C GLY A 70 -4.95 -34.37 12.72
N VAL A 71 -4.34 -33.51 11.92
CA VAL A 71 -4.71 -32.09 11.77
C VAL A 71 -5.66 -31.95 10.59
N TYR A 72 -6.81 -31.32 10.85
CA TYR A 72 -7.76 -30.92 9.82
C TYR A 72 -7.76 -29.39 9.73
N HIS A 73 -7.53 -28.88 8.52
CA HIS A 73 -7.63 -27.46 8.23
C HIS A 73 -8.47 -27.24 6.98
N ARG A 74 -9.23 -26.14 6.94
CA ARG A 74 -10.15 -25.84 5.85
C ARG A 74 -10.04 -24.39 5.44
N TRP A 75 -9.81 -24.17 4.15
CA TRP A 75 -9.80 -22.88 3.49
C TRP A 75 -11.02 -22.74 2.57
N VAL A 76 -11.53 -21.51 2.47
CA VAL A 76 -12.51 -21.11 1.45
C VAL A 76 -11.81 -20.09 0.58
N ILE A 77 -11.58 -20.44 -0.68
CA ILE A 77 -10.74 -19.68 -1.62
C ILE A 77 -11.55 -19.37 -2.88
N ASN A 78 -11.38 -18.19 -3.45
CA ASN A 78 -11.97 -17.86 -4.75
C ASN A 78 -10.95 -18.12 -5.87
N LEU A 79 -11.22 -19.12 -6.70
CA LEU A 79 -10.30 -19.51 -7.78
C LEU A 79 -10.35 -18.49 -8.93
N PRO A 80 -9.20 -17.95 -9.38
CA PRO A 80 -9.13 -17.08 -10.55
C PRO A 80 -9.62 -17.75 -11.83
N THR A 81 -9.93 -16.92 -12.84
CA THR A 81 -10.47 -17.35 -14.14
C THR A 81 -9.53 -18.26 -14.93
N ASP A 82 -8.23 -18.13 -14.70
CA ASP A 82 -7.17 -18.87 -15.38
C ASP A 82 -5.83 -18.73 -14.65
N GLY A 83 -4.88 -19.60 -15.01
CA GLY A 83 -3.50 -19.56 -14.53
C GLY A 83 -3.13 -20.69 -13.56
N GLU A 84 -1.85 -20.76 -13.25
CA GLU A 84 -1.29 -21.63 -12.22
C GLU A 84 -1.05 -20.79 -10.97
N HIS A 85 -1.59 -21.24 -9.83
CA HIS A 85 -1.56 -20.49 -8.57
C HIS A 85 -1.08 -21.41 -7.44
N SER A 86 -0.31 -20.89 -6.48
CA SER A 86 -0.03 -21.65 -5.26
C SER A 86 -1.11 -21.39 -4.21
N LEU A 87 -1.36 -22.35 -3.31
CA LEU A 87 -2.28 -22.14 -2.20
C LEU A 87 -1.85 -20.94 -1.33
N ALA A 88 -0.55 -20.74 -1.12
CA ALA A 88 -0.02 -19.61 -0.36
C ALA A 88 -0.36 -18.27 -1.03
N ASP A 89 -0.18 -18.16 -2.35
CA ASP A 89 -0.52 -16.93 -3.10
C ASP A 89 -2.03 -16.68 -3.09
N LEU A 90 -2.84 -17.74 -3.17
CA LEU A 90 -4.29 -17.64 -3.11
C LEU A 90 -4.77 -17.28 -1.70
N GLU A 91 -4.12 -17.77 -0.65
CA GLU A 91 -4.38 -17.37 0.73
C GLU A 91 -4.03 -15.91 0.96
N GLU A 92 -2.91 -15.43 0.40
CA GLU A 92 -2.52 -14.02 0.47
C GLU A 92 -3.48 -13.13 -0.34
N MET A 93 -3.88 -13.54 -1.55
CA MET A 93 -4.94 -12.87 -2.32
C MET A 93 -6.30 -12.87 -1.60
N THR A 94 -6.64 -13.94 -0.89
CA THR A 94 -7.89 -14.03 -0.11
C THR A 94 -7.80 -13.25 1.20
N ALA A 95 -6.62 -13.15 1.81
CA ALA A 95 -6.34 -12.36 3.00
C ALA A 95 -6.31 -10.85 2.69
N GLU A 96 -5.92 -10.45 1.48
CA GLU A 96 -5.80 -9.06 1.06
C GLU A 96 -7.03 -8.51 0.32
N TYR A 97 -8.06 -9.34 0.05
CA TYR A 97 -9.31 -8.83 -0.52
C TYR A 97 -10.55 -9.67 -0.17
N ALA A 98 -11.04 -9.54 1.06
CA ALA A 98 -12.46 -9.66 1.36
C ALA A 98 -12.98 -8.28 1.77
N PRO A 99 -13.19 -7.33 0.83
CA PRO A 99 -13.75 -6.05 1.21
C PRO A 99 -15.14 -6.32 1.80
N ALA A 100 -15.40 -5.74 2.97
CA ALA A 100 -16.75 -5.68 3.54
C ALA A 100 -17.76 -5.20 2.49
N ILE A 101 -17.33 -4.44 1.48
CA ILE A 101 -18.16 -4.01 0.35
C ILE A 101 -18.70 -5.19 -0.47
N VAL A 102 -17.95 -6.27 -0.76
CA VAL A 102 -18.48 -7.39 -1.58
C VAL A 102 -19.50 -8.21 -0.79
N THR A 103 -19.23 -8.55 0.48
CA THR A 103 -20.23 -9.21 1.34
C THR A 103 -21.48 -8.33 1.52
N ARG A 104 -21.32 -7.00 1.56
CA ARG A 104 -22.42 -6.06 1.74
C ARG A 104 -23.14 -5.70 0.45
N VAL A 105 -22.46 -5.76 -0.69
CA VAL A 105 -23.05 -5.69 -2.03
C VAL A 105 -23.80 -6.98 -2.31
N MET A 106 -23.30 -8.15 -1.92
CA MET A 106 -24.07 -9.40 -1.98
C MET A 106 -25.28 -9.37 -1.05
N LEU A 107 -25.15 -8.86 0.18
CA LEU A 107 -26.30 -8.67 1.08
C LEU A 107 -27.27 -7.60 0.55
N ALA A 108 -26.79 -6.53 -0.08
CA ALA A 108 -27.63 -5.51 -0.71
C ALA A 108 -28.30 -6.06 -1.98
N GLU A 109 -27.62 -6.84 -2.80
CA GLU A 109 -28.17 -7.53 -3.96
C GLU A 109 -29.22 -8.56 -3.53
N GLN A 110 -28.97 -9.29 -2.45
CA GLN A 110 -29.94 -10.21 -1.85
C GLN A 110 -31.16 -9.44 -1.32
N ALA A 111 -30.97 -8.32 -0.61
CA ALA A 111 -32.06 -7.46 -0.15
C ALA A 111 -32.84 -6.84 -1.33
N VAL A 112 -32.18 -6.51 -2.43
CA VAL A 112 -32.79 -6.02 -3.68
C VAL A 112 -33.55 -7.15 -4.39
N HIS A 113 -33.04 -8.38 -4.40
CA HIS A 113 -33.77 -9.55 -4.92
C HIS A 113 -34.99 -9.85 -4.06
N GLU A 114 -34.88 -9.86 -2.74
CA GLU A 114 -36.02 -10.04 -1.83
C GLU A 114 -37.02 -8.89 -1.92
N ALA A 115 -36.58 -7.65 -2.17
CA ALA A 115 -37.46 -6.52 -2.45
C ALA A 115 -38.16 -6.69 -3.81
N ARG A 116 -37.44 -7.15 -4.84
CA ARG A 116 -37.99 -7.43 -6.17
C ARG A 116 -39.01 -8.56 -6.10
N ASP A 117 -38.71 -9.65 -5.41
CA ASP A 117 -39.62 -10.79 -5.23
C ASP A 117 -40.88 -10.36 -4.48
N ARG A 118 -40.75 -9.48 -3.46
CA ARG A 118 -41.91 -8.86 -2.80
C ARG A 118 -42.72 -7.97 -3.74
N THR A 119 -42.08 -7.22 -4.64
CA THR A 119 -42.80 -6.42 -5.65
C THR A 119 -43.43 -7.28 -6.74
N GLU A 120 -42.79 -8.38 -7.17
CA GLU A 120 -43.37 -9.35 -8.11
C GLU A 120 -44.54 -10.10 -7.48
N ALA A 121 -44.44 -10.49 -6.21
CA ALA A 121 -45.54 -11.09 -5.45
C ALA A 121 -46.71 -10.10 -5.24
N ALA A 122 -46.43 -8.81 -5.03
CA ALA A 122 -47.45 -7.77 -5.00
C ALA A 122 -48.08 -7.54 -6.39
N ALA A 123 -47.28 -7.54 -7.45
CA ALA A 123 -47.74 -7.42 -8.83
C ALA A 123 -48.61 -8.63 -9.25
N ALA A 124 -48.31 -9.82 -8.75
CA ALA A 124 -49.10 -11.03 -8.99
C ALA A 124 -50.54 -10.95 -8.42
N LYS A 125 -50.82 -10.03 -7.48
CA LYS A 125 -52.16 -9.79 -6.92
C LYS A 125 -52.97 -8.75 -7.70
N ILE A 126 -52.36 -8.04 -8.66
CA ILE A 126 -53.05 -7.05 -9.50
C ILE A 126 -54.21 -7.67 -10.29
N PRO A 127 -54.09 -8.87 -10.90
CA PRO A 127 -55.21 -9.51 -11.60
C PRO A 127 -56.40 -9.85 -10.68
N GLU A 128 -56.13 -10.22 -9.43
CA GLU A 128 -57.19 -10.50 -8.43
C GLU A 128 -57.94 -9.20 -8.06
N PHE A 129 -57.20 -8.10 -7.89
CA PHE A 129 -57.79 -6.78 -7.67
C PHE A 129 -58.60 -6.30 -8.89
N GLU A 130 -58.08 -6.45 -10.12
CA GLU A 130 -58.80 -6.13 -11.35
C GLU A 130 -60.08 -6.98 -11.49
N GLN A 131 -60.01 -8.26 -11.14
CA GLN A 131 -61.16 -9.16 -11.18
C GLN A 131 -62.21 -8.77 -10.14
N ALA A 132 -61.81 -8.41 -8.92
CA ALA A 132 -62.71 -7.91 -7.88
C ALA A 132 -63.39 -6.58 -8.28
N VAL A 133 -62.66 -5.66 -8.91
CA VAL A 133 -63.23 -4.41 -9.47
C VAL A 133 -64.24 -4.72 -10.56
N LYS A 134 -63.97 -5.70 -11.43
CA LYS A 134 -64.89 -6.13 -12.48
C LYS A 134 -66.18 -6.73 -11.92
N THR A 135 -66.10 -7.65 -10.95
CA THR A 135 -67.30 -8.21 -10.29
C THR A 135 -68.13 -7.13 -9.60
N THR A 136 -67.48 -6.15 -8.97
CA THR A 136 -68.17 -5.01 -8.35
C THR A 136 -68.89 -4.14 -9.39
N THR A 137 -68.26 -3.93 -10.55
CA THR A 137 -68.85 -3.20 -11.67
C THR A 137 -70.06 -3.94 -12.25
N ASP A 138 -69.94 -5.26 -12.47
CA ASP A 138 -71.01 -6.13 -12.99
C ASP A 138 -72.21 -6.23 -12.01
N ALA A 139 -71.93 -6.23 -10.70
CA ALA A 139 -72.96 -6.17 -9.67
C ALA A 139 -73.71 -4.82 -9.70
N ALA A 140 -73.01 -3.70 -9.90
CA ALA A 140 -73.62 -2.37 -10.00
C ALA A 140 -74.56 -2.25 -11.22
N THR A 141 -74.16 -2.76 -12.39
CA THR A 141 -75.03 -2.82 -13.59
C THR A 141 -76.23 -3.72 -13.40
N THR A 142 -76.08 -4.82 -12.65
CA THR A 142 -77.20 -5.72 -12.31
C THR A 142 -78.22 -5.01 -11.42
N VAL A 143 -77.77 -4.27 -10.41
CA VAL A 143 -78.63 -3.46 -9.54
C VAL A 143 -79.40 -2.41 -10.35
N GLU A 144 -78.74 -1.67 -11.25
CA GLU A 144 -79.42 -0.70 -12.13
C GLU A 144 -80.46 -1.35 -13.06
N GLY A 145 -80.22 -2.58 -13.53
CA GLY A 145 -81.17 -3.34 -14.33
C GLY A 145 -82.40 -3.79 -13.55
N LEU A 146 -82.20 -4.21 -12.30
CA LEU A 146 -83.29 -4.59 -11.39
C LEU A 146 -84.13 -3.39 -10.96
N THR A 147 -83.50 -2.23 -10.69
CA THR A 147 -84.23 -0.99 -10.38
C THR A 147 -85.13 -0.57 -11.53
N ARG A 148 -84.64 -0.58 -12.78
CA ARG A 148 -85.45 -0.26 -13.96
C ARG A 148 -86.61 -1.23 -14.19
N ARG A 149 -86.41 -2.53 -13.90
CA ARG A 149 -87.49 -3.52 -13.97
C ARG A 149 -88.55 -3.29 -12.89
N ALA A 150 -88.14 -2.89 -11.68
CA ALA A 150 -89.05 -2.56 -10.60
C ALA A 150 -89.89 -1.30 -10.93
N GLU A 151 -89.28 -0.29 -11.56
CA GLU A 151 -89.98 0.92 -12.05
C GLU A 151 -90.97 0.58 -13.17
N ALA A 152 -90.57 -0.21 -14.17
CA ALA A 152 -91.46 -0.63 -15.26
C ALA A 152 -92.64 -1.51 -14.78
N ALA A 153 -92.45 -2.32 -13.73
CA ALA A 153 -93.52 -3.08 -13.12
C ALA A 153 -94.48 -2.20 -12.28
N ALA A 154 -93.99 -1.10 -11.71
CA ALA A 154 -94.82 -0.15 -10.98
C ALA A 154 -95.79 0.62 -11.91
N ASP A 155 -95.35 0.95 -13.13
CA ASP A 155 -96.17 1.66 -14.13
C ASP A 155 -97.29 0.78 -14.76
N GLY A 156 -97.20 -0.56 -14.67
CA GLY A 156 -98.17 -1.49 -15.28
C GLY A 156 -99.38 -1.87 -14.42
N SER A 157 -99.52 -1.33 -13.21
CA SER A 157 -100.43 -1.84 -12.18
C SER A 157 -101.88 -1.31 -12.27
N GLU A 158 -102.54 -1.53 -13.41
CA GLU A 158 -104.01 -1.49 -13.54
C GLU A 158 -104.52 -2.72 -14.31
N MET A 159 -103.99 -3.92 -14.02
CA MET A 159 -104.59 -5.19 -14.48
C MET A 159 -104.21 -6.40 -13.59
N SER A 160 -105.25 -7.07 -13.07
CA SER A 160 -105.34 -8.42 -12.49
C SER A 160 -104.54 -8.81 -11.22
N ALA A 161 -105.25 -9.45 -10.28
CA ALA A 161 -104.78 -9.81 -8.94
C ALA A 161 -103.80 -10.99 -8.87
N GLU A 162 -103.63 -11.77 -9.94
CA GLU A 162 -102.60 -12.83 -10.03
C GLU A 162 -101.23 -12.27 -10.40
N ASP A 163 -101.17 -11.24 -11.26
CA ASP A 163 -99.95 -10.48 -11.55
C ASP A 163 -99.41 -9.78 -10.29
N SER A 164 -100.30 -9.41 -9.36
CA SER A 164 -99.92 -8.82 -8.07
C SER A 164 -99.16 -9.77 -7.14
N ALA A 165 -99.39 -11.09 -7.23
CA ALA A 165 -98.67 -12.07 -6.41
C ALA A 165 -97.28 -12.35 -7.01
N ALA A 166 -97.21 -12.53 -8.33
CA ALA A 166 -95.94 -12.69 -9.05
C ALA A 166 -95.04 -11.44 -8.92
N ALA A 167 -95.62 -10.24 -9.00
CA ALA A 167 -94.91 -8.98 -8.81
C ALA A 167 -94.37 -8.82 -7.38
N ARG A 168 -95.11 -9.27 -6.34
CA ARG A 168 -94.61 -9.27 -4.96
C ARG A 168 -93.43 -10.20 -4.78
N THR A 169 -93.52 -11.44 -5.27
CA THR A 169 -92.43 -12.41 -5.19
C THR A 169 -91.18 -11.92 -5.94
N ALA A 170 -91.36 -11.32 -7.12
CA ALA A 170 -90.26 -10.72 -7.88
C ALA A 170 -89.63 -9.52 -7.14
N SER A 171 -90.46 -8.68 -6.49
CA SER A 171 -89.98 -7.55 -5.70
C SER A 171 -89.24 -8.00 -4.43
N GLU A 172 -89.70 -9.06 -3.77
CA GLU A 172 -89.02 -9.69 -2.63
C GLU A 172 -87.68 -10.29 -3.06
N SER A 173 -87.64 -11.06 -4.16
CA SER A 173 -86.41 -11.60 -4.73
C SER A 173 -85.41 -10.49 -5.08
N ALA A 174 -85.86 -9.41 -5.73
CA ALA A 174 -85.00 -8.28 -6.08
C ALA A 174 -84.47 -7.52 -4.84
N ARG A 175 -85.26 -7.44 -3.77
CA ARG A 175 -84.82 -6.85 -2.49
C ARG A 175 -83.78 -7.71 -1.80
N ASP A 176 -83.95 -9.03 -1.80
CA ASP A 176 -83.00 -9.96 -1.20
C ASP A 176 -81.69 -10.02 -2.00
N GLU A 177 -81.76 -10.00 -3.33
CA GLU A 177 -80.59 -9.85 -4.21
C GLU A 177 -79.87 -8.51 -3.98
N SER A 178 -80.62 -7.40 -3.86
CA SER A 178 -80.04 -6.08 -3.57
C SER A 178 -79.38 -6.02 -2.19
N ARG A 179 -79.94 -6.70 -1.18
CA ARG A 179 -79.30 -6.85 0.14
C ARG A 179 -78.01 -7.65 0.05
N SER A 180 -78.05 -8.81 -0.60
CA SER A 180 -76.86 -9.64 -0.82
C SER A 180 -75.75 -8.89 -1.56
N ALA A 181 -76.08 -8.13 -2.61
CA ALA A 181 -75.12 -7.30 -3.35
C ALA A 181 -74.51 -6.19 -2.47
N ARG A 182 -75.30 -5.56 -1.59
CA ARG A 182 -74.79 -4.58 -0.62
C ARG A 182 -73.87 -5.23 0.39
N ASP A 183 -74.23 -6.39 0.93
CA ASP A 183 -73.41 -7.09 1.91
C ASP A 183 -72.04 -7.48 1.30
N VAL A 184 -72.04 -8.01 0.07
CA VAL A 184 -70.81 -8.29 -0.70
C VAL A 184 -70.00 -7.02 -0.93
N GLY A 185 -70.62 -5.91 -1.34
CA GLY A 185 -69.93 -4.63 -1.54
C GLY A 185 -69.35 -4.04 -0.25
N THR A 186 -70.01 -4.29 0.89
CA THR A 186 -69.54 -3.83 2.21
C THR A 186 -68.31 -4.64 2.63
N SER A 187 -68.36 -5.97 2.50
CA SER A 187 -67.21 -6.85 2.76
C SER A 187 -66.01 -6.52 1.88
N ALA A 188 -66.22 -6.32 0.57
CA ALA A 188 -65.15 -5.95 -0.35
C ALA A 188 -64.51 -4.59 0.02
N ARG A 189 -65.32 -3.60 0.43
CA ARG A 189 -64.80 -2.32 0.93
C ARG A 189 -63.95 -2.50 2.18
N ASP A 190 -64.41 -3.31 3.12
CA ASP A 190 -63.72 -3.54 4.38
C ASP A 190 -62.39 -4.28 4.16
N GLU A 191 -62.34 -5.23 3.21
CA GLU A 191 -61.11 -5.88 2.75
C GLU A 191 -60.12 -4.88 2.13
N VAL A 192 -60.60 -3.97 1.27
CA VAL A 192 -59.77 -2.91 0.67
C VAL A 192 -59.20 -1.98 1.73
N LEU A 193 -60.00 -1.61 2.74
CA LEU A 193 -59.54 -0.78 3.86
C LEU A 193 -58.45 -1.49 4.68
N GLN A 194 -58.62 -2.79 4.93
CA GLN A 194 -57.63 -3.59 5.64
C GLN A 194 -56.33 -3.70 4.83
N LEU A 195 -56.41 -3.93 3.52
CA LEU A 195 -55.26 -3.97 2.64
C LEU A 195 -54.53 -2.62 2.58
N ALA A 196 -55.27 -1.51 2.50
CA ALA A 196 -54.70 -0.17 2.51
C ALA A 196 -53.94 0.14 3.81
N ALA A 197 -54.50 -0.28 4.96
CA ALA A 197 -53.83 -0.16 6.25
C ALA A 197 -52.53 -0.97 6.31
N GLN A 198 -52.54 -2.19 5.77
CA GLN A 198 -51.34 -3.02 5.70
C GLN A 198 -50.25 -2.39 4.81
N VAL A 199 -50.62 -1.88 3.63
CA VAL A 199 -49.68 -1.21 2.72
C VAL A 199 -49.03 0.02 3.37
N LEU A 200 -49.80 0.81 4.13
CA LEU A 200 -49.25 1.95 4.87
C LEU A 200 -48.25 1.50 5.95
N SER A 201 -48.58 0.43 6.67
CA SER A 201 -47.68 -0.18 7.67
C SER A 201 -46.38 -0.67 7.02
N ASP A 202 -46.47 -1.45 5.95
CA ASP A 202 -45.31 -2.01 5.25
C ASP A 202 -44.43 -0.91 4.66
N ARG A 203 -45.04 0.16 4.11
CA ARG A 203 -44.33 1.34 3.64
C ARG A 203 -43.55 2.01 4.77
N SER A 204 -44.17 2.23 5.92
CA SER A 204 -43.50 2.88 7.05
C SER A 204 -42.30 2.06 7.55
N ALA A 205 -42.45 0.73 7.64
CA ALA A 205 -41.37 -0.17 8.01
C ALA A 205 -40.22 -0.15 6.99
N ALA A 206 -40.54 -0.06 5.69
CA ALA A 206 -39.53 0.08 4.64
C ALA A 206 -38.77 1.42 4.71
N GLU A 207 -39.47 2.53 4.98
CA GLU A 207 -38.85 3.85 5.16
C GLU A 207 -37.92 3.88 6.39
N ASP A 208 -38.30 3.23 7.50
CA ASP A 208 -37.46 3.13 8.69
C ASP A 208 -36.23 2.25 8.47
N ALA A 209 -36.40 1.12 7.77
CA ALA A 209 -35.28 0.27 7.39
C ALA A 209 -34.27 1.01 6.48
N ALA A 210 -34.77 1.80 5.52
CA ALA A 210 -33.93 2.60 4.64
C ALA A 210 -33.13 3.67 5.42
N ARG A 211 -33.77 4.38 6.35
CA ARG A 211 -33.09 5.36 7.22
C ARG A 211 -32.02 4.73 8.10
N SER A 212 -32.30 3.55 8.67
CA SER A 212 -31.34 2.79 9.47
C SER A 212 -30.13 2.33 8.65
N ALA A 213 -30.36 1.86 7.42
CA ALA A 213 -29.30 1.46 6.50
C ALA A 213 -28.40 2.64 6.13
N GLU A 214 -28.98 3.82 5.83
CA GLU A 214 -28.21 5.03 5.53
C GLU A 214 -27.34 5.48 6.71
N ALA A 215 -27.91 5.49 7.93
CA ALA A 215 -27.18 5.86 9.14
C ALA A 215 -26.01 4.90 9.42
N THR A 216 -26.24 3.60 9.22
CA THR A 216 -25.21 2.57 9.38
C THR A 216 -24.07 2.77 8.37
N ALA A 217 -24.41 2.96 7.09
CA ALA A 217 -23.43 3.20 6.04
C ALA A 217 -22.58 4.45 6.30
N LYS A 218 -23.19 5.56 6.75
CA LYS A 218 -22.47 6.79 7.11
C LYS A 218 -21.51 6.58 8.28
N ARG A 219 -21.95 5.88 9.32
CA ARG A 219 -21.12 5.59 10.49
C ARG A 219 -19.91 4.74 10.10
N GLU A 220 -20.10 3.69 9.32
CA GLU A 220 -18.99 2.83 8.92
C GLU A 220 -18.06 3.49 7.93
N ALA A 221 -18.57 4.36 7.04
CA ALA A 221 -17.71 5.17 6.19
C ALA A 221 -16.81 6.07 7.05
N THR A 222 -17.38 6.68 8.10
CA THR A 222 -16.62 7.50 9.06
C THR A 222 -15.57 6.65 9.82
N GLU A 223 -15.96 5.47 10.31
CA GLU A 223 -15.06 4.54 11.01
C GLU A 223 -13.97 3.97 10.08
N ALA A 224 -14.29 3.71 8.80
CA ALA A 224 -13.33 3.24 7.82
C ALA A 224 -12.31 4.33 7.47
N VAL A 225 -12.77 5.58 7.31
CA VAL A 225 -11.86 6.73 7.15
C VAL A 225 -10.99 6.88 8.39
N ALA A 226 -11.55 6.78 9.60
CA ALA A 226 -10.78 6.83 10.83
C ALA A 226 -9.74 5.70 10.91
N ARG A 227 -10.10 4.46 10.57
CA ARG A 227 -9.15 3.34 10.51
C ARG A 227 -8.10 3.50 9.41
N LEU A 228 -8.41 4.15 8.29
CA LEU A 228 -7.41 4.45 7.25
C LEU A 228 -6.44 5.52 7.71
N VAL A 229 -6.91 6.50 8.49
CA VAL A 229 -6.07 7.53 9.10
C VAL A 229 -5.23 6.94 10.23
N ASP A 230 -5.84 6.21 11.17
CA ASP A 230 -5.18 5.67 12.37
C ASP A 230 -4.42 4.35 12.12
N GLY A 231 -4.78 3.61 11.08
CA GLY A 231 -4.20 2.33 10.70
C GLY A 231 -3.15 2.45 9.59
N ALA A 232 -2.85 3.68 9.16
CA ALA A 232 -1.60 3.94 8.47
C ALA A 232 -0.46 3.47 9.39
N PRO A 233 0.44 2.57 8.94
CA PRO A 233 1.62 2.20 9.71
C PRO A 233 2.31 3.46 10.27
N GLU A 234 3.05 3.37 11.39
CA GLU A 234 3.85 4.48 12.01
C GLU A 234 4.91 5.12 11.07
N HIS A 235 4.84 4.83 9.78
CA HIS A 235 5.68 5.30 8.68
C HIS A 235 4.84 5.80 7.49
N LEU A 236 3.50 5.88 7.64
CA LEU A 236 2.54 6.49 6.72
C LEU A 236 1.62 7.52 7.40
N ASP A 237 1.66 7.65 8.75
CA ASP A 237 1.30 8.92 9.44
C ASP A 237 2.29 10.07 9.09
N THR A 238 3.19 9.80 8.14
CA THR A 238 4.12 10.71 7.48
C THR A 238 3.61 12.12 7.25
N LEU A 239 2.35 12.38 6.89
CA LEU A 239 1.91 13.76 6.72
C LEU A 239 1.79 14.50 8.07
N ALA A 240 1.28 13.83 9.11
CA ALA A 240 1.23 14.38 10.45
C ALA A 240 2.62 14.39 11.11
N GLU A 241 3.41 13.35 10.93
CA GLU A 241 4.79 13.25 11.41
C GLU A 241 5.73 14.22 10.69
N ILE A 242 5.60 14.42 9.38
CA ILE A 242 6.34 15.45 8.62
C ILE A 242 5.86 16.83 9.05
N ALA A 243 4.56 17.06 9.27
CA ALA A 243 4.07 18.34 9.77
C ALA A 243 4.57 18.63 11.19
N ALA A 244 4.58 17.64 12.08
CA ALA A 244 5.12 17.75 13.43
C ALA A 244 6.64 17.91 13.42
N THR A 245 7.36 17.14 12.61
CA THR A 245 8.82 17.26 12.41
C THR A 245 9.16 18.63 11.83
N LEU A 246 8.41 19.13 10.85
CA LEU A 246 8.64 20.46 10.28
C LEU A 246 8.27 21.59 11.26
N ALA A 247 7.32 21.35 12.16
CA ALA A 247 6.98 22.29 13.23
C ALA A 247 8.01 22.28 14.38
N ASP A 248 8.60 21.13 14.70
CA ASP A 248 9.64 20.96 15.73
C ASP A 248 11.04 21.37 15.24
N HIS A 249 11.33 21.19 13.95
CA HIS A 249 12.56 21.67 13.32
C HIS A 249 12.41 23.16 12.99
N GLU A 250 12.62 24.01 14.00
CA GLU A 250 12.76 25.46 13.86
C GLU A 250 13.76 25.78 12.73
N ASP A 251 13.21 26.20 11.59
CA ASP A 251 13.87 26.45 10.31
C ASP A 251 14.87 25.35 9.89
N ALA A 252 14.36 24.26 9.31
CA ALA A 252 15.20 23.24 8.67
C ALA A 252 16.23 23.82 7.69
N ALA A 253 15.94 24.97 7.05
CA ALA A 253 16.91 25.68 6.22
C ALA A 253 18.01 26.37 7.06
N GLY A 254 17.67 26.87 8.25
CA GLY A 254 18.62 27.38 9.25
C GLY A 254 19.57 26.30 9.77
N ALA A 255 19.06 25.12 10.12
CA ALA A 255 19.88 23.98 10.56
C ALA A 255 20.84 23.51 9.45
N LEU A 256 20.36 23.39 8.22
CA LEU A 256 21.20 23.08 7.06
C LEU A 256 22.24 24.17 6.80
N THR A 257 21.88 25.44 6.92
CA THR A 257 22.80 26.57 6.77
C THR A 257 23.89 26.52 7.83
N GLN A 258 23.58 26.18 9.08
CA GLN A 258 24.56 26.08 10.16
C GLN A 258 25.51 24.89 9.97
N VAL A 259 24.99 23.73 9.55
CA VAL A 259 25.81 22.55 9.25
C VAL A 259 26.74 22.84 8.07
N VAL A 260 26.25 23.43 7.00
CA VAL A 260 27.07 23.79 5.82
C VAL A 260 28.11 24.85 6.18
N ALA A 261 27.72 25.89 6.94
CA ALA A 261 28.64 26.91 7.42
C ALA A 261 29.74 26.35 8.34
N GLY A 262 29.47 25.26 9.06
CA GLY A 262 30.44 24.59 9.94
C GLY A 262 31.35 23.58 9.24
N LYS A 263 31.03 23.14 8.02
CA LYS A 263 31.81 22.09 7.32
C LYS A 263 33.11 22.58 6.69
N ALA A 264 33.29 23.88 6.55
CA ALA A 264 34.56 24.48 6.19
C ALA A 264 34.70 25.85 6.88
N PRO A 265 35.68 26.03 7.78
CA PRO A 265 36.03 27.37 8.27
C PRO A 265 36.35 28.27 7.08
N LEU A 266 35.81 29.50 7.06
CA LEU A 266 36.09 30.50 6.01
C LEU A 266 37.60 30.77 5.86
N GLN A 267 38.36 30.50 6.92
CA GLN A 267 39.81 30.44 6.95
C GLN A 267 40.22 29.17 7.68
N HIS A 268 41.03 28.33 7.04
CA HIS A 268 41.73 27.23 7.69
C HIS A 268 43.19 27.26 7.28
N ASP A 269 44.03 26.79 8.19
CA ASP A 269 45.47 26.65 7.98
C ASP A 269 45.81 25.20 7.68
N HIS A 270 46.93 25.00 7.00
CA HIS A 270 47.54 23.69 6.82
C HIS A 270 48.92 23.65 7.46
N GLU A 271 49.12 22.74 8.40
CA GLU A 271 50.48 22.44 8.85
C GLU A 271 51.24 21.67 7.75
N ILE A 272 52.56 21.86 7.64
CA ILE A 272 53.38 21.21 6.60
C ILE A 272 53.22 19.67 6.62
N GLY A 273 53.00 19.10 7.81
CA GLY A 273 52.77 17.65 7.98
C GLY A 273 51.46 17.15 7.37
N GLU A 274 50.48 18.01 7.16
CA GLU A 274 49.19 17.66 6.55
C GLU A 274 49.27 17.54 5.03
N ILE A 275 50.30 18.14 4.42
CA ILE A 275 50.54 18.08 2.98
C ILE A 275 51.42 16.86 2.69
N ARG A 276 50.77 15.74 2.35
CA ARG A 276 51.46 14.50 1.99
C ARG A 276 52.54 14.76 0.93
N SER A 277 53.73 14.19 1.16
CA SER A 277 54.93 14.32 0.31
C SER A 277 55.66 15.67 0.34
N LEU A 278 55.07 16.76 0.87
CA LEU A 278 55.78 18.04 1.01
C LEU A 278 56.99 17.95 1.97
N PRO A 279 56.90 17.30 3.16
CA PRO A 279 58.05 17.14 4.04
C PRO A 279 59.26 16.50 3.34
N GLY A 280 59.04 15.38 2.64
CA GLY A 280 60.11 14.68 1.92
C GLY A 280 60.70 15.48 0.75
N VAL A 281 59.90 16.31 0.06
CA VAL A 281 60.40 17.21 -1.00
C VAL A 281 61.27 18.33 -0.41
N LEU A 282 60.88 18.90 0.73
CA LEU A 282 61.65 19.95 1.41
C LEU A 282 62.96 19.41 1.99
N GLU A 283 62.89 18.26 2.69
CA GLU A 283 64.07 17.56 3.21
C GLU A 283 65.03 17.12 2.09
N GLY A 284 64.46 16.63 0.97
CA GLY A 284 65.23 16.24 -0.21
C GLY A 284 65.93 17.41 -0.91
N LYS A 285 65.36 18.62 -0.89
CA LYS A 285 66.01 19.82 -1.44
C LYS A 285 67.29 20.20 -0.68
N ALA A 286 67.33 19.99 0.64
CA ALA A 286 68.51 20.29 1.44
C ALA A 286 69.59 19.19 1.29
N ALA A 287 69.18 17.92 1.15
CA ALA A 287 70.09 16.78 1.10
C ALA A 287 70.70 16.52 -0.30
N ALA A 288 70.17 17.10 -1.36
CA ALA A 288 70.72 16.99 -2.72
C ALA A 288 71.95 17.89 -2.91
N VAL A 289 73.05 17.54 -2.23
CA VAL A 289 74.45 17.90 -2.54
C VAL A 289 74.70 19.40 -2.74
N HIS A 290 74.66 20.17 -1.66
CA HIS A 290 75.40 21.44 -1.61
C HIS A 290 76.86 21.11 -1.24
N THR A 291 77.77 21.30 -2.19
CA THR A 291 79.22 21.31 -1.94
C THR A 291 79.80 22.59 -2.51
N HIS A 292 80.82 23.13 -1.84
CA HIS A 292 81.55 24.29 -2.33
C HIS A 292 82.95 23.89 -2.81
N SER A 293 83.31 24.21 -4.05
CA SER A 293 84.71 24.21 -4.48
C SER A 293 85.43 25.45 -3.96
N ILE A 294 86.75 25.38 -3.77
CA ILE A 294 87.56 26.52 -3.27
C ILE A 294 87.36 27.78 -4.14
N SER A 295 87.18 27.60 -5.45
CA SER A 295 86.91 28.68 -6.40
C SER A 295 85.61 29.45 -6.13
N GLN A 296 84.67 28.88 -5.39
CA GLN A 296 83.40 29.53 -5.07
C GLN A 296 83.50 30.45 -3.84
N ILE A 297 84.62 30.43 -3.12
CA ILE A 297 84.88 31.32 -1.99
C ILE A 297 85.87 32.39 -2.45
N GLU A 298 85.35 33.58 -2.71
CA GLU A 298 86.15 34.73 -3.14
C GLU A 298 87.33 34.95 -2.16
N SER A 299 88.52 35.20 -2.71
CA SER A 299 89.77 35.41 -1.97
C SER A 299 90.35 34.22 -1.19
N LEU A 300 89.68 33.08 -1.07
CA LEU A 300 90.24 31.90 -0.37
C LEU A 300 91.44 31.30 -1.12
N GLN A 301 91.33 31.20 -2.45
CA GLN A 301 92.42 30.74 -3.31
C GLN A 301 93.66 31.64 -3.15
N ALA A 302 93.45 32.96 -3.26
CA ALA A 302 94.53 33.93 -3.12
C ALA A 302 95.23 33.86 -1.75
N LYS A 303 94.47 33.59 -0.66
CA LYS A 303 95.07 33.37 0.67
C LYS A 303 95.91 32.10 0.73
N PHE A 304 95.46 31.00 0.16
CA PHE A 304 96.25 29.76 0.13
C PHE A 304 97.51 29.91 -0.71
N ASP A 305 97.41 30.59 -1.85
CA ASP A 305 98.57 30.87 -2.71
C ASP A 305 99.58 31.74 -1.95
N SER A 306 99.14 32.80 -1.26
CA SER A 306 100.00 33.63 -0.42
C SER A 306 100.68 32.85 0.71
N ILE A 307 99.96 31.95 1.38
CA ILE A 307 100.53 31.10 2.44
C ILE A 307 101.55 30.11 1.84
N ALA A 308 101.25 29.53 0.67
CA ALA A 308 102.17 28.63 -0.03
C ALA A 308 103.46 29.34 -0.41
N ASP A 309 103.36 30.59 -0.89
CA ASP A 309 104.50 31.43 -1.21
C ASP A 309 105.32 31.81 0.04
N GLU A 310 104.67 32.20 1.14
CA GLU A 310 105.34 32.46 2.42
C GLU A 310 106.10 31.23 2.93
N LEU A 311 105.48 30.04 2.85
CA LEU A 311 106.10 28.79 3.28
C LEU A 311 107.29 28.41 2.39
N ALA A 312 107.15 28.56 1.07
CA ALA A 312 108.24 28.31 0.12
C ALA A 312 109.43 29.25 0.37
N ASN A 313 109.16 30.52 0.68
CA ASN A 313 110.20 31.49 1.02
C ASN A 313 110.92 31.15 2.32
N ARG A 314 110.19 30.72 3.36
CA ARG A 314 110.79 30.24 4.61
C ARG A 314 111.63 28.97 4.40
N ALA A 315 111.15 28.03 3.58
CA ALA A 315 111.87 26.78 3.27
C ALA A 315 113.18 27.01 2.51
N ARG A 316 113.27 28.06 1.69
CA ARG A 316 114.50 28.43 0.96
C ARG A 316 115.55 29.14 1.83
N GLY A 317 115.33 29.30 3.13
CA GLY A 317 116.29 29.94 4.03
C GLY A 317 116.50 31.43 3.78
N ASN A 318 115.58 32.08 3.06
CA ASN A 318 115.63 33.50 2.72
C ASN A 318 115.21 34.35 3.93
N PHE A 319 115.99 34.27 5.02
CA PHE A 319 115.82 35.12 6.19
C PHE A 319 116.44 36.48 5.88
N ASP A 320 115.60 37.50 5.69
CA ASP A 320 116.04 38.88 5.57
C ASP A 320 116.58 39.35 6.93
N PHE A 321 117.87 39.11 7.19
CA PHE A 321 118.54 39.60 8.39
C PHE A 321 119.07 41.01 8.10
N VAL A 322 118.35 42.02 8.56
CA VAL A 322 118.86 43.40 8.59
C VAL A 322 119.95 43.49 9.64
N VAL A 323 121.21 43.34 9.22
CA VAL A 323 122.36 43.62 10.10
C VAL A 323 122.60 45.13 10.07
N ALA A 324 122.11 45.82 11.09
CA ALA A 324 122.47 47.22 11.32
C ALA A 324 123.97 47.29 11.62
N THR A 325 124.77 47.76 10.66
CA THR A 325 126.19 48.04 10.88
C THR A 325 126.33 49.49 11.30
N GLU A 326 126.43 49.71 12.61
CA GLU A 326 126.95 50.98 13.13
C GLU A 326 128.47 51.02 12.83
N PRO A 327 129.02 52.11 12.26
CA PRO A 327 130.44 52.15 11.92
C PRO A 327 131.29 51.99 13.19
N PRO A 328 132.30 51.10 13.23
CA PRO A 328 133.13 50.93 14.40
C PRO A 328 133.94 52.19 14.69
N ALA A 329 134.04 52.57 15.97
CA ALA A 329 134.88 53.68 16.40
C ALA A 329 136.35 53.43 16.00
N PRO A 330 137.14 54.48 15.66
CA PRO A 330 138.53 54.32 15.26
C PRO A 330 139.34 53.57 16.33
N GLY A 331 139.84 52.38 15.99
CA GLY A 331 140.69 51.54 16.86
C GLY A 331 140.05 50.23 17.35
N THR A 332 138.78 49.93 17.03
CA THR A 332 138.16 48.65 17.40
C THR A 332 138.53 47.52 16.41
N PRO A 333 138.98 46.34 16.86
CA PRO A 333 139.24 45.21 15.98
C PRO A 333 137.95 44.75 15.28
N LEU A 334 138.00 44.55 13.96
CA LEU A 334 136.87 44.09 13.16
C LEU A 334 136.54 42.64 13.48
N THR A 335 135.30 42.38 13.92
CA THR A 335 134.74 41.03 13.98
C THR A 335 134.28 40.63 12.59
N GLN A 336 134.97 39.70 11.93
CA GLN A 336 134.45 39.05 10.74
C GLN A 336 133.30 38.12 11.13
N VAL A 337 132.09 38.41 10.66
CA VAL A 337 130.97 37.47 10.69
C VAL A 337 130.96 36.74 9.34
N THR A 338 131.45 35.51 9.32
CA THR A 338 131.34 34.63 8.16
C THR A 338 129.98 33.95 8.20
N VAL A 339 129.07 34.34 7.30
CA VAL A 339 127.83 33.59 7.08
C VAL A 339 128.14 32.43 6.13
N ILE A 340 128.15 31.21 6.66
CA ILE A 340 128.28 30.00 5.86
C ILE A 340 126.87 29.66 5.35
N THR A 341 126.58 29.99 4.09
CA THR A 341 125.43 29.41 3.39
C THR A 341 125.87 28.09 2.76
N GLU A 342 125.53 26.96 3.38
CA GLU A 342 125.56 25.69 2.65
C GLU A 342 124.45 25.72 1.60
N VAL A 343 124.83 25.83 0.33
CA VAL A 343 123.95 25.56 -0.79
C VAL A 343 123.97 24.05 -1.02
N PRO A 344 122.87 23.30 -0.82
CA PRO A 344 122.78 21.94 -1.30
C PRO A 344 122.84 21.96 -2.83
N ALA A 345 123.76 21.20 -3.42
CA ALA A 345 123.89 21.04 -4.87
C ALA A 345 122.57 20.51 -5.48
N PRO A 346 122.30 20.83 -6.77
CA PRO A 346 121.02 20.57 -7.44
C PRO A 346 120.61 19.10 -7.55
#